data_AF-A0A6G7K3Y7-F1
#
_entry.id   AF-A0A6G7K3Y7-F1
#
_cell.length_a   1.000
_cell.length_b   1.000
_cell.length_c   1.000
_cell.angle_alpha   90.00
_cell.angle_beta   90.00
_cell.angle_gamma   90.00
#
_symmetry.space_group_name_H-M   'P 1'
#
loop_
_entity.id
_entity.type
_entity.pdbx_description
1 polymer ?
#
loop_
_entity_poly.entity_id
_entity_poly.type
_entity_poly.pdbx_seq_one_letter_code
_entity_poly.pdbx_strand_id
1 'polypeptide(L)'
;RFVENFKGMKEANIPTRLAYHYFEGGPNSASAKEQAEHFIRTLDKAGFDPGKDFIVIDVEKDCNKGAVKSEFSEKLVELVKLLKEKVPAKLYIYTNRDGW
;
A
#
# COMPACT_ATOMS: atom_id res chain seq x y z
N ARG A 1 1.73 9.24 11.94
CA ARG A 1 0.74 8.82 12.98
C ARG A 1 0.07 7.47 12.69
N PHE A 2 0.41 6.75 11.60
CA PHE A 2 -0.26 5.49 11.25
C PHE A 2 -0.27 4.46 12.40
N VAL A 3 0.89 4.13 12.99
CA VAL A 3 0.98 3.11 14.06
C VAL A 3 0.08 3.43 15.25
N GLU A 4 0.08 4.69 15.70
CA GLU A 4 -0.75 5.17 16.80
C GLU A 4 -2.25 5.04 16.45
N ASN A 5 -2.66 5.56 15.30
CA ASN A 5 -4.06 5.50 14.86
C ASN A 5 -4.52 4.06 14.68
N PHE A 6 -3.70 3.20 14.08
CA PHE A 6 -4.05 1.81 13.81
C PHE A 6 -4.22 1.00 15.10
N LYS A 7 -3.32 1.21 16.08
CA LYS A 7 -3.48 0.61 17.42
C LYS A 7 -4.73 1.12 18.12
N GLY A 8 -4.99 2.44 18.07
CA GLY A 8 -6.22 3.02 18.60
C GLY A 8 -7.49 2.44 17.96
N MET A 9 -7.50 2.21 16.64
CA MET A 9 -8.63 1.53 15.97
C MET A 9 -8.85 0.11 16.50
N LYS A 10 -7.77 -0.62 16.78
CA LYS A 10 -7.86 -1.98 17.34
C LYS A 10 -8.40 -1.95 18.77
N GLU A 11 -7.90 -1.06 19.61
CA GLU A 11 -8.34 -0.88 21.00
C GLU A 11 -9.82 -0.45 21.08
N ALA A 12 -10.26 0.37 20.13
CA ALA A 12 -11.66 0.80 20.00
C ALA A 12 -12.58 -0.27 19.36
N ASN A 13 -12.07 -1.46 19.03
CA ASN A 13 -12.82 -2.54 18.37
C ASN A 13 -13.51 -2.11 17.06
N ILE A 14 -12.89 -1.23 16.29
CA ILE A 14 -13.42 -0.86 14.97
C ILE A 14 -13.37 -2.11 14.06
N PRO A 15 -14.50 -2.55 13.48
CA PRO A 15 -14.63 -3.87 12.86
C PRO A 15 -13.92 -3.99 11.51
N THR A 16 -13.67 -2.86 10.84
CA THR A 16 -13.08 -2.79 9.52
C THR A 16 -11.82 -1.95 9.60
N ARG A 17 -10.67 -2.59 9.41
CA ARG A 17 -9.36 -1.97 9.61
C ARG A 17 -8.52 -2.14 8.36
N LEU A 18 -7.95 -1.04 7.91
CA LEU A 18 -7.16 -0.99 6.70
C LEU A 18 -5.89 -0.18 6.89
N ALA A 19 -4.88 -0.56 6.13
CA ALA A 19 -3.69 0.23 5.92
C ALA A 19 -3.56 0.51 4.43
N TYR A 20 -3.31 1.77 4.07
CA TYR A 20 -3.01 2.11 2.70
C TYR A 20 -1.53 2.43 2.53
N HIS A 21 -1.01 2.10 1.36
CA HIS A 21 0.30 2.55 0.87
C HIS A 21 0.07 3.48 -0.31
N TYR A 22 0.58 4.71 -0.22
CA TYR A 22 0.54 5.65 -1.33
C TYR A 22 1.62 5.26 -2.36
N PHE A 23 1.19 4.81 -3.53
CA PHE A 23 2.09 4.29 -4.56
C PHE A 23 2.88 5.41 -5.24
N GLU A 24 4.19 5.21 -5.33
CA GLU A 24 5.08 6.12 -6.04
C GLU A 24 5.67 5.42 -7.26
N GLY A 25 5.19 5.82 -8.44
CA GLY A 25 5.59 5.30 -9.75
C GLY A 25 6.44 6.26 -10.57
N GLY A 26 6.68 7.48 -10.09
CA GLY A 26 7.50 8.48 -10.79
C GLY A 26 8.97 8.08 -10.94
N PRO A 27 9.73 8.72 -11.85
CA PRO A 27 11.10 8.33 -12.20
C PRO A 27 12.12 8.39 -11.04
N ASN A 28 11.86 9.19 -10.00
CA ASN A 28 12.73 9.34 -8.83
C ASN A 28 12.19 8.65 -7.57
N SER A 29 11.18 7.79 -7.71
CA SER A 29 10.55 7.11 -6.57
C SER A 29 11.26 5.81 -6.21
N ALA A 30 11.19 5.43 -4.93
CA ALA A 30 11.74 4.17 -4.43
C ALA A 30 11.22 2.97 -5.25
N SER A 31 12.03 1.95 -5.46
CA SER A 31 11.63 0.71 -6.16
C SER A 31 10.40 0.06 -5.54
N ALA A 32 9.72 -0.81 -6.30
CA ALA A 32 8.58 -1.58 -5.78
C ALA A 32 8.96 -2.38 -4.53
N LYS A 33 10.18 -2.95 -4.52
CA LYS A 33 10.73 -3.67 -3.36
C LYS A 33 10.92 -2.77 -2.15
N GLU A 34 11.55 -1.61 -2.31
CA GLU A 34 11.75 -0.67 -1.19
C GLU A 34 10.41 -0.17 -0.61
N GLN A 35 9.44 0.11 -1.48
CA GLN A 35 8.08 0.46 -1.06
C GLN A 35 7.41 -0.69 -0.30
N ALA A 36 7.48 -1.92 -0.81
CA ALA A 36 6.90 -3.10 -0.17
C ALA A 36 7.53 -3.33 1.21
N GLU A 37 8.86 -3.34 1.30
CA GLU A 37 9.57 -3.59 2.55
C GLU A 37 9.30 -2.49 3.58
N HIS A 38 9.25 -1.22 3.15
CA HIS A 38 8.89 -0.12 4.05
C HIS A 38 7.47 -0.27 4.58
N PHE A 39 6.53 -0.61 3.71
CA PHE A 39 5.14 -0.80 4.10
C PHE A 39 4.98 -1.98 5.06
N ILE A 40 5.56 -3.15 4.75
CA ILE A 40 5.54 -4.34 5.62
C ILE A 40 6.11 -4.03 7.01
N ARG A 41 7.30 -3.41 7.08
CA ARG A 41 7.89 -3.00 8.37
C ARG A 41 6.98 -2.07 9.17
N THR A 42 6.19 -1.25 8.49
CA THR A 42 5.25 -0.32 9.12
C THR A 42 4.00 -1.05 9.62
N LEU A 43 3.47 -2.01 8.85
CA LEU A 43 2.38 -2.90 9.25
C LEU A 43 2.75 -3.71 10.50
N ASP A 44 3.96 -4.29 10.53
CA ASP A 44 4.46 -5.09 11.66
C ASP A 44 4.49 -4.25 12.95
N LYS A 45 5.00 -3.01 12.87
CA LYS A 45 5.03 -2.07 14.01
C LYS A 45 3.63 -1.71 14.53
N ALA A 46 2.63 -1.70 13.65
CA ALA A 46 1.24 -1.45 13.99
C ALA A 46 0.51 -2.69 14.55
N GLY A 47 1.13 -3.87 14.45
CA GLY A 47 0.49 -5.14 14.79
C GLY A 47 -0.65 -5.48 13.83
N PHE A 48 -0.46 -5.24 12.54
CA PHE A 48 -1.39 -5.63 11.49
C PHE A 48 -1.66 -7.14 11.50
N ASP A 49 -2.92 -7.55 11.34
CA ASP A 49 -3.35 -8.95 11.29
C ASP A 49 -3.85 -9.27 9.87
N PRO A 50 -3.09 -10.00 9.04
CA PRO A 50 -3.46 -10.27 7.65
C PRO A 50 -4.72 -11.13 7.49
N GLY A 51 -5.18 -11.82 8.55
CA GLY A 51 -6.43 -12.57 8.53
C GLY A 51 -7.68 -11.70 8.74
N LYS A 52 -7.52 -10.48 9.25
CA LYS A 52 -8.63 -9.57 9.62
C LYS A 52 -8.56 -8.22 8.92
N ASP A 53 -7.35 -7.73 8.70
CA ASP A 53 -7.07 -6.42 8.15
C ASP A 53 -6.83 -6.54 6.65
N PHE A 54 -6.98 -5.42 5.93
CA PHE A 54 -6.76 -5.37 4.49
C PHE A 54 -5.80 -4.25 4.10
N ILE A 55 -5.16 -4.46 2.97
CA ILE A 55 -4.23 -3.54 2.34
C ILE A 55 -4.95 -2.81 1.22
N VAL A 56 -4.69 -1.51 1.10
CA VAL A 56 -5.05 -0.71 -0.06
C VAL A 56 -3.76 -0.14 -0.66
N ILE A 57 -3.58 -0.27 -1.96
CA ILE A 57 -2.59 0.52 -2.70
C ILE A 57 -3.32 1.73 -3.25
N ASP A 58 -2.97 2.91 -2.76
CA ASP A 58 -3.51 4.19 -3.19
C ASP A 58 -2.70 4.70 -4.38
N VAL A 59 -3.35 4.80 -5.53
CA VAL A 59 -2.75 5.12 -6.82
C VAL A 59 -3.35 6.42 -7.35
N GLU A 60 -2.67 7.52 -7.07
CA GLU A 60 -3.12 8.88 -7.41
C GLU A 60 -2.11 9.66 -8.25
N LYS A 61 -2.55 10.72 -8.92
CA LYS A 61 -1.77 11.39 -9.97
C LYS A 61 -0.47 12.02 -9.49
N ASP A 62 -0.42 12.53 -8.26
CA ASP A 62 0.63 13.47 -7.85
C ASP A 62 2.03 12.83 -7.73
N CYS A 63 2.17 11.65 -7.13
CA CYS A 63 3.48 10.95 -7.07
C CYS A 63 3.78 10.10 -8.31
N ASN A 64 2.88 10.15 -9.30
CA ASN A 64 2.98 9.41 -10.56
C ASN A 64 3.18 10.35 -11.75
N LYS A 65 3.29 11.65 -11.49
CA LYS A 65 3.51 12.68 -12.51
C LYS A 65 4.83 12.42 -13.24
N GLY A 66 4.74 12.32 -14.57
CA GLY A 66 5.90 12.08 -15.43
C GLY A 66 6.35 10.62 -15.47
N ALA A 67 5.64 9.69 -14.83
CA ALA A 67 5.90 8.27 -15.00
C ALA A 67 5.55 7.83 -16.43
N VAL A 68 6.42 7.03 -17.04
CA VAL A 68 6.10 6.36 -18.30
C VAL A 68 5.10 5.25 -18.00
N LYS A 69 4.01 5.17 -18.79
CA LYS A 69 2.89 4.27 -18.50
C LYS A 69 3.32 2.80 -18.31
N SER A 70 4.25 2.31 -19.13
CA SER A 70 4.77 0.94 -19.02
C SER A 70 5.53 0.71 -17.71
N GLU A 71 6.50 1.57 -17.42
CA GLU A 71 7.33 1.49 -16.20
C GLU A 71 6.48 1.62 -14.93
N PHE A 72 5.51 2.53 -14.95
CA PHE A 72 4.51 2.70 -13.89
C PHE A 72 3.73 1.40 -13.64
N SER A 73 3.21 0.80 -14.72
CA SER A 73 2.36 -0.39 -14.64
C SER A 73 3.17 -1.61 -14.17
N GLU A 74 4.38 -1.78 -14.68
CA GLU A 74 5.30 -2.84 -14.29
C GLU A 74 5.65 -2.74 -12.81
N LYS A 75 5.97 -1.53 -12.33
CA LYS A 75 6.28 -1.28 -10.92
C LYS A 75 5.09 -1.51 -10.00
N LEU A 76 3.88 -1.09 -10.40
CA LEU A 76 2.66 -1.35 -9.63
C LEU A 76 2.37 -2.86 -9.55
N VAL A 77 2.51 -3.58 -10.67
CA VAL A 77 2.35 -5.04 -10.72
C VAL A 77 3.38 -5.74 -9.84
N GLU A 78 4.63 -5.29 -9.85
CA GLU A 78 5.69 -5.81 -8.98
C GLU A 78 5.36 -5.61 -7.51
N LEU A 79 4.94 -4.39 -7.12
CA LEU A 79 4.53 -4.09 -5.75
C LEU A 79 3.37 -4.99 -5.30
N VAL A 80 2.34 -5.14 -6.14
CA VAL A 80 1.19 -6.03 -5.84
C VAL A 80 1.64 -7.47 -5.64
N LYS A 81 2.54 -7.98 -6.48
CA LYS A 81 3.07 -9.35 -6.35
C LYS A 81 3.83 -9.53 -5.03
N LEU A 82 4.73 -8.60 -4.71
CA LEU A 82 5.52 -8.64 -3.47
C LEU A 82 4.62 -8.59 -2.23
N LEU A 83 3.63 -7.70 -2.21
CA LEU A 83 2.70 -7.60 -1.08
C LEU A 83 1.83 -8.85 -0.94
N LYS A 84 1.31 -9.41 -2.05
CA LYS A 84 0.53 -10.66 -2.00
C LYS A 84 1.34 -11.87 -1.53
N GLU A 85 2.63 -11.92 -1.87
CA GLU A 85 3.53 -13.01 -1.45
C GLU A 85 3.87 -12.90 0.04
N LYS A 86 4.15 -11.68 0.53
CA LYS A 86 4.66 -11.47 1.90
C LYS A 86 3.57 -11.21 2.93
N VAL A 87 2.43 -10.67 2.52
CA VAL A 87 1.32 -10.32 3.40
C VAL A 87 0.05 -10.95 2.83
N PRO A 88 -0.39 -12.12 3.37
CA PRO A 88 -1.54 -12.86 2.84
C PRO A 88 -2.88 -12.22 3.24
N ALA A 89 -2.98 -10.89 3.12
CA ALA A 89 -4.17 -10.10 3.39
C ALA A 89 -4.96 -9.86 2.10
N LYS A 90 -6.23 -9.46 2.25
CA LYS A 90 -6.98 -8.89 1.13
C LYS A 90 -6.28 -7.61 0.68
N LEU A 91 -6.06 -7.48 -0.64
CA LEU A 91 -5.40 -6.33 -1.25
C LEU A 91 -6.33 -5.71 -2.29
N TYR A 92 -6.53 -4.40 -2.17
CA TYR A 92 -7.30 -3.59 -3.10
C TYR A 92 -6.43 -2.49 -3.71
N ILE A 93 -6.82 -2.00 -4.88
CA ILE A 93 -6.25 -0.80 -5.48
C ILE A 93 -7.31 0.28 -5.42
N TYR A 94 -6.96 1.43 -4.86
CA TYR A 94 -7.77 2.63 -4.87
C TYR A 94 -7.18 3.60 -5.90
N THR A 95 -8.04 4.10 -6.79
CA THR A 95 -7.69 5.11 -7.78
C THR A 95 -8.97 5.78 -8.29
N ASN A 96 -8.83 6.89 -8.98
CA ASN A 96 -9.92 7.54 -9.68
C ASN A 96 -10.00 7.08 -11.15
N ARG A 97 -11.14 7.33 -11.81
CA ARG A 97 -11.38 6.92 -13.21
C ARG A 97 -10.31 7.45 -14.18
N ASP A 98 -9.83 8.67 -13.97
CA ASP A 98 -8.91 9.35 -14.88
C ASP A 98 -7.44 8.94 -14.63
N GLY A 99 -7.15 8.40 -13.44
CA GLY A 99 -5.84 7.91 -13.03
C GLY A 99 -5.55 6.47 -13.46
N TRP A 100 -6.58 5.67 -13.74
CA TRP A 100 -6.47 4.29 -14.22
C TRP A 100 -6.29 4.21 -15.74
#